data_AF-A0A559M2I3-F1
#
_entry.id   AF-A0A559M2I3-F1
#
_cell.length_a   1.000
_cell.length_b   1.000
_cell.length_c   1.000
_cell.angle_alpha   90.00
_cell.angle_beta   90.00
_cell.angle_gamma   90.00
#
_symmetry.space_group_name_H-M   'P 1'
#
loop_
_entity.id
_entity.type
_entity.pdbx_description
1 polymer ?
#
loop_
_entity_poly.entity_id
_entity_poly.type
_entity_poly.pdbx_seq_one_letter_code
_entity_poly.pdbx_strand_id
1 'polypeptide(L)'
;LSTLPPELHLLVSSHLTYPDALSLKHTNRHFYALVYTGVNLKIEWLIERRRLHLDCPHDKKCELGSDMRFCRGSVRLLMKRRREHGECDTREGGRGCLVFGTGICTFRRKRVGLLETTKRFILRLGSSNVLVWWMCLAVMGVLVAWFCMEMQKTQAGPAAVTSMVPEEKSA
;
A
#
# COMPACT_ATOMS: atom_id res chain seq x y z
N LEU A 1 19.71 23.42 12.24
CA LEU A 1 19.09 23.57 13.58
C LEU A 1 20.16 23.59 14.66
N SER A 2 21.06 22.61 14.73
CA SER A 2 22.16 22.50 15.73
C SER A 2 23.12 23.69 15.88
N THR A 3 23.13 24.64 14.94
CA THR A 3 23.94 25.86 15.01
C THR A 3 23.24 27.02 15.72
N LEU A 4 21.94 26.87 16.05
CA LEU A 4 21.16 27.88 16.75
C LEU A 4 21.34 27.73 18.27
N PRO A 5 21.19 28.83 19.02
CA PRO A 5 21.19 28.80 20.47
C PRO A 5 19.96 28.06 21.04
N PRO A 6 20.03 27.50 22.26
CA PRO A 6 18.96 26.72 22.89
C PRO A 6 17.61 27.41 23.01
N GLU A 7 17.59 28.74 23.15
CA GLU A 7 16.37 29.54 23.23
C GLU A 7 15.58 29.48 21.92
N LEU A 8 16.28 29.53 20.79
CA LEU A 8 15.66 29.37 19.47
C LEU A 8 15.22 27.92 19.24
N HIS A 9 15.91 26.94 19.81
CA HIS A 9 15.43 25.56 19.80
C HIS A 9 14.10 25.41 20.54
N LEU A 10 13.97 26.01 21.73
CA LEU A 10 12.73 26.02 22.50
C LEU A 10 11.60 26.69 21.73
N LEU A 11 11.86 27.88 21.17
CA LEU A 11 10.89 28.62 20.38
C LEU A 11 10.40 27.82 19.17
N VAL A 12 11.31 27.21 18.40
CA VAL A 12 10.93 26.35 17.28
C VAL A 12 10.09 25.18 17.77
N SER A 13 10.50 24.52 18.86
CA SER A 13 9.80 23.35 19.39
C SER A 13 8.38 23.65 19.86
N SER A 14 8.10 24.87 20.36
CA SER A 14 6.76 25.28 20.79
C SER A 14 5.77 25.46 19.64
N HIS A 15 6.25 25.62 18.40
CA HIS A 15 5.40 25.75 17.21
C HIS A 15 5.17 24.43 16.47
N LEU A 16 5.79 23.33 16.90
CA LEU A 16 5.68 22.05 16.22
C LEU A 16 4.43 21.28 16.66
N THR A 17 3.75 20.67 15.70
CA THR A 17 2.68 19.71 16.00
C THR A 17 3.25 18.42 16.61
N TYR A 18 2.44 17.65 17.33
CA TYR A 18 2.90 16.41 17.99
C TYR A 18 3.77 15.48 17.11
N PRO A 19 3.38 15.11 15.86
CA PRO A 19 4.22 14.30 14.97
C PRO A 19 5.60 14.88 14.70
N ASP A 20 5.68 16.19 14.50
CA ASP A 20 6.90 16.89 14.11
C ASP A 20 7.80 17.12 15.33
N ALA A 21 7.20 17.47 16.48
CA ALA A 21 7.88 17.57 17.77
C ALA A 21 8.47 16.22 18.19
N LEU A 22 7.71 15.13 18.06
CA LEU A 22 8.20 13.77 18.36
C LEU A 22 9.35 13.38 17.43
N SER A 23 9.26 13.74 16.15
CA SER A 23 10.35 13.49 15.20
C SER A 23 11.61 14.26 15.60
N LEU A 24 11.48 15.55 15.94
CA LEU A 24 12.58 16.39 16.40
C LEU A 24 13.24 15.82 17.67
N LYS A 25 12.42 15.43 18.65
CA LYS A 25 12.85 14.82 19.92
C LYS A 25 13.76 13.60 19.71
N HIS A 26 13.49 12.79 18.68
CA HIS A 26 14.26 11.58 18.38
C HIS A 26 15.44 11.79 17.42
N THR A 27 15.75 13.02 17.00
CA THR A 27 16.91 13.28 16.13
C THR A 27 18.25 13.30 16.87
N ASN A 28 18.28 13.81 18.11
CA ASN A 28 19.49 13.98 18.92
C ASN A 28 19.13 13.96 20.41
N ARG A 29 20.05 13.50 21.26
CA ARG A 29 19.97 13.57 22.73
C ARG A 29 19.64 14.98 23.26
N HIS A 30 20.19 16.04 22.65
CA HIS A 30 19.88 17.43 23.03
C HIS A 30 18.38 17.72 22.92
N PHE A 31 17.79 17.44 21.76
CA PHE A 31 16.35 17.61 21.54
C PHE A 31 15.51 16.63 22.33
N TYR A 32 16.04 15.44 22.64
CA TYR A 32 15.34 14.45 23.46
C TYR A 32 15.00 15.00 24.85
N ALA A 33 15.93 15.74 25.46
CA ALA A 33 15.75 16.36 26.77
C ALA A 33 14.96 17.68 26.71
N LEU A 34 15.06 18.41 25.59
CA LEU A 34 14.53 19.78 25.46
C LEU A 34 13.09 19.82 24.92
N VAL A 35 12.73 18.94 23.99
CA VAL A 35 11.45 19.03 23.27
C VAL A 35 10.31 18.42 24.08
N TYR A 36 9.25 19.20 24.27
CA TYR A 36 8.03 18.75 24.92
C TYR A 36 7.14 17.93 23.97
N THR A 37 6.74 16.73 24.42
CA THR A 37 5.78 15.85 23.72
C THR A 37 4.71 15.33 24.70
N GLY A 38 4.30 16.17 25.66
CA GLY A 38 3.35 15.77 26.68
C GLY A 38 1.91 15.65 26.18
N VAL A 39 1.00 15.43 27.13
CA VAL A 39 -0.42 15.12 26.87
C VAL A 39 -1.14 16.24 26.10
N ASN A 40 -0.85 17.50 26.42
CA ASN A 40 -1.51 18.66 25.78
C ASN A 40 -1.31 18.65 24.26
N LEU A 41 -0.07 18.43 23.81
CA LEU A 41 0.27 18.42 22.39
C LEU A 41 -0.38 17.24 21.65
N LYS A 42 -0.54 16.08 22.32
CA LYS A 42 -1.24 14.91 21.78
C LYS A 42 -2.74 15.19 21.62
N ILE A 43 -3.36 15.80 22.63
CA ILE A 43 -4.79 16.15 22.60
C ILE A 43 -5.05 17.18 21.51
N GLU A 44 -4.25 18.24 21.44
CA GLU A 44 -4.36 19.27 20.42
C GLU A 44 -4.27 18.68 19.00
N TRP A 45 -3.30 17.78 18.78
CA TRP A 45 -3.18 17.06 17.51
C TRP A 45 -4.42 16.22 17.18
N LEU A 46 -5.01 15.52 18.17
CA LEU A 46 -6.24 14.75 17.95
C LEU A 46 -7.46 15.63 17.66
N ILE A 47 -7.58 16.77 18.33
CA ILE A 47 -8.63 17.77 18.08
C ILE A 47 -8.51 18.29 16.65
N GLU A 48 -7.31 18.67 16.23
CA GLU A 48 -7.06 19.21 14.90
C GLU A 48 -7.39 18.17 13.81
N ARG A 49 -7.02 16.91 14.02
CA ARG A 49 -7.42 15.83 13.10
C ARG A 49 -8.93 15.70 12.97
N ARG A 50 -9.68 15.84 14.06
CA ARG A 50 -11.14 15.77 14.03
C ARG A 50 -11.75 16.98 13.32
N ARG A 51 -11.21 18.18 13.52
CA ARG A 51 -11.61 19.41 12.80
C ARG A 51 -11.41 19.28 11.30
N LEU A 52 -10.31 18.68 10.88
CA LEU A 52 -9.99 18.44 9.45
C LEU A 52 -10.73 17.23 8.86
N HIS A 53 -11.64 16.61 9.62
CA HIS A 53 -12.37 15.39 9.25
C HIS A 53 -11.45 14.30 8.71
N LEU A 54 -10.33 14.07 9.41
CA LEU A 54 -9.38 13.00 9.15
C LEU A 54 -9.68 11.78 10.03
N ASP A 55 -9.11 10.64 9.66
CA ASP A 55 -9.23 9.42 10.46
C ASP A 55 -8.65 9.64 11.87
N CYS A 56 -9.47 9.43 12.89
CA CYS A 56 -9.04 9.38 14.28
C CYS A 56 -8.65 7.95 14.67
N PRO A 57 -7.74 7.76 15.65
CA PRO A 57 -7.46 6.44 16.18
C PRO A 57 -8.73 5.81 16.75
N HIS A 58 -9.02 4.57 16.35
CA HIS A 58 -10.23 3.82 16.74
C HIS A 58 -9.99 2.86 17.92
N ASP A 59 -8.78 2.87 18.49
CA ASP A 59 -8.40 1.96 19.56
C ASP A 59 -9.05 2.36 20.88
N LYS A 60 -9.75 1.42 21.52
CA LYS A 60 -10.36 1.60 22.86
C LYS A 60 -9.34 1.89 23.98
N LYS A 61 -8.04 1.77 23.71
CA LYS A 61 -6.92 1.92 24.66
C LYS A 61 -5.92 3.00 24.23
N CYS A 62 -6.40 4.15 23.75
CA CYS A 62 -5.52 5.27 23.44
C CYS A 62 -4.98 5.90 24.74
N GLU A 63 -3.79 5.47 25.17
CA GLU A 63 -3.14 5.98 26.37
C GLU A 63 -2.26 7.20 26.04
N LEU A 64 -2.62 8.37 26.58
CA LEU A 64 -1.91 9.63 26.33
C LEU A 64 -0.62 9.78 27.15
N GLY A 65 -0.44 8.97 28.19
CA GLY A 65 0.58 9.17 29.23
C GLY A 65 2.04 9.12 28.76
N SER A 66 2.36 8.38 27.70
CA SER A 66 3.72 8.36 27.14
C SER A 66 3.71 8.22 25.63
N ASP A 67 4.77 8.70 24.97
CA ASP A 67 4.89 8.64 23.51
C ASP A 67 4.89 7.19 23.01
N MET A 68 5.58 6.31 23.74
CA MET A 68 5.64 4.87 23.42
C MET A 68 4.26 4.22 23.46
N ARG A 69 3.41 4.56 24.44
CA ARG A 69 2.06 3.98 24.53
C ARG A 69 1.09 4.63 23.55
N PHE A 70 1.18 5.95 23.37
CA PHE A 70 0.34 6.68 22.44
C PHE A 70 0.56 6.27 20.99
N CYS A 71 1.81 6.06 20.58
CA CYS A 71 2.18 5.67 19.22
C CYS A 71 1.91 4.19 18.89
N ARG A 72 1.23 3.43 19.75
CA ARG A 72 0.82 2.03 19.46
C ARG A 72 -0.42 1.99 18.55
N GLY A 73 -0.66 0.83 17.95
CA GLY A 73 -1.88 0.55 17.19
C GLY A 73 -2.08 1.48 15.98
N SER A 74 -3.28 2.06 15.90
CA SER A 74 -3.73 2.90 14.79
C SER A 74 -2.93 4.20 14.64
N VAL A 75 -2.46 4.81 15.73
CA VAL A 75 -1.67 6.06 15.71
C VAL A 75 -0.38 5.88 14.88
N ARG A 76 0.28 4.72 14.99
CA ARG A 76 1.46 4.40 14.17
C ARG A 76 1.16 4.46 12.67
N LEU A 77 -0.02 3.97 12.27
CA LEU A 77 -0.46 3.97 10.88
C LEU A 77 -0.81 5.39 10.42
N LEU A 78 -1.46 6.19 11.26
CA LEU A 78 -1.76 7.60 10.97
C LEU A 78 -0.47 8.42 10.78
N MET A 79 0.51 8.23 11.66
CA MET A 79 1.85 8.82 11.56
C MET A 79 2.54 8.43 10.25
N LYS A 80 2.49 7.15 9.88
CA LYS A 80 3.05 6.66 8.60
C LYS A 80 2.32 7.29 7.41
N ARG A 81 0.99 7.35 7.45
CA ARG A 81 0.17 7.93 6.38
C ARG A 81 0.43 9.43 6.20
N ARG A 82 0.64 10.17 7.29
CA ARG A 82 1.06 11.60 7.25
C ARG A 82 2.40 11.75 6.54
N ARG A 83 3.41 10.95 6.89
CA ARG A 83 4.74 10.98 6.22
C ARG A 83 4.70 10.65 4.73
N GLU A 84 3.79 9.75 4.34
CA GLU A 84 3.58 9.40 2.93
C GLU A 84 2.66 10.39 2.20
N HIS A 85 2.23 11.46 2.88
CA HIS A 85 1.25 12.44 2.39
C HIS A 85 -0.05 11.79 1.89
N GLY A 86 -0.42 10.64 2.46
CA GLY A 86 -1.57 9.85 2.01
C GLY A 86 -2.92 10.52 2.27
N GLU A 87 -2.98 11.45 3.23
CA GLU A 87 -4.18 12.24 3.59
C GLU A 87 -4.27 13.57 2.83
N CYS A 88 -3.23 13.95 2.10
CA CYS A 88 -3.20 15.20 1.33
C CYS A 88 -4.00 15.07 0.03
N ASP A 89 -4.61 16.18 -0.38
CA ASP A 89 -5.25 16.29 -1.68
C ASP A 89 -4.35 17.09 -2.63
N THR A 90 -4.27 16.65 -3.88
CA THR A 90 -3.45 17.29 -4.93
C THR A 90 -4.30 18.14 -5.86
N ARG A 91 -5.63 18.04 -5.77
CA ARG A 91 -6.56 18.82 -6.59
C ARG A 91 -6.59 20.29 -6.15
N GLU A 92 -6.70 21.18 -7.13
CA GLU A 92 -6.93 22.61 -6.91
C GLU A 92 -8.26 22.81 -6.18
N GLY A 93 -8.26 23.58 -5.10
CA GLY A 93 -9.42 23.74 -4.20
C GLY A 93 -9.65 22.58 -3.21
N GLY A 94 -8.79 21.55 -3.23
CA GLY A 94 -8.79 20.49 -2.22
C GLY A 94 -8.11 20.92 -0.92
N ARG A 95 -7.92 19.97 0.00
CA ARG A 95 -7.26 20.21 1.31
C ARG A 95 -5.77 20.55 1.22
N GLY A 96 -5.16 20.45 0.03
CA GLY A 96 -3.74 20.68 -0.17
C GLY A 96 -2.83 19.75 0.64
N CYS A 97 -1.64 20.24 0.98
CA CYS A 97 -0.64 19.53 1.77
C CYS A 97 -0.79 19.82 3.26
N LEU A 98 -1.34 18.86 4.00
CA LEU A 98 -1.54 18.96 5.46
C LEU A 98 -0.25 18.89 6.30
N VAL A 99 0.88 18.54 5.67
CA VAL A 99 2.18 18.45 6.35
C VAL A 99 2.88 19.80 6.33
N PHE A 100 2.91 20.46 5.16
CA PHE A 100 3.60 21.74 4.96
C PHE A 100 2.66 22.96 4.98
N GLY A 101 1.35 22.74 5.03
CA GLY A 101 0.35 23.83 4.98
C GLY A 101 0.24 24.50 3.61
N THR A 102 0.66 23.84 2.53
CA THR A 102 0.61 24.39 1.16
C THR A 102 -0.68 24.02 0.44
N GLY A 103 -1.12 24.83 -0.53
CA GLY A 103 -2.33 24.56 -1.32
C GLY A 103 -2.24 23.33 -2.24
N ILE A 104 -1.03 22.89 -2.59
CA ILE A 104 -0.78 21.74 -3.47
C ILE A 104 0.25 20.81 -2.83
N CYS A 105 0.03 19.50 -2.93
CA CYS A 105 0.94 18.48 -2.40
C CYS A 105 1.71 17.76 -3.51
N THR A 106 3.01 18.07 -3.66
CA THR A 106 3.92 17.44 -4.62
C THR A 106 4.49 16.10 -4.15
N PHE A 107 4.62 15.92 -2.83
CA PHE A 107 5.26 14.75 -2.20
C PHE A 107 4.33 13.55 -2.02
N ARG A 108 3.10 13.61 -2.56
CA ARG A 108 2.12 12.54 -2.39
C ARG A 108 2.60 11.27 -3.08
N ARG A 109 2.94 10.25 -2.29
CA ARG A 109 3.28 8.95 -2.83
C ARG A 109 2.01 8.30 -3.36
N LYS A 110 1.89 8.18 -4.69
CA LYS A 110 0.80 7.40 -5.30
C LYS A 110 0.89 5.97 -4.76
N ARG A 111 -0.21 5.50 -4.15
CA ARG A 111 -0.33 4.11 -3.72
C ARG A 111 -0.22 3.27 -4.99
N VAL A 112 0.88 2.53 -5.14
CA VAL A 112 1.02 1.57 -6.24
C VAL A 112 -0.11 0.57 -6.12
N GLY A 113 -0.92 0.45 -7.17
CA GLY A 113 -2.02 -0.50 -7.19
C GLY A 113 -1.50 -1.94 -7.02
N LEU A 114 -2.36 -2.84 -6.55
CA LEU A 114 -2.06 -4.27 -6.52
C LEU A 114 -1.59 -4.74 -7.91
N LEU A 115 -2.27 -4.27 -8.97
CA LEU A 115 -1.94 -4.53 -10.37
C LEU A 115 -0.51 -4.13 -10.76
N GLU A 116 -0.06 -2.94 -10.34
CA GLU A 116 1.29 -2.42 -10.57
C GLU A 116 2.37 -3.25 -9.85
N THR A 117 2.01 -3.77 -8.68
CA THR A 117 2.90 -4.59 -7.85
C THR A 117 3.02 -6.00 -8.44
N THR A 118 1.90 -6.60 -8.84
CA THR A 118 1.85 -7.90 -9.53
C THR A 118 2.59 -7.83 -10.87
N LYS A 119 2.39 -6.76 -11.65
CA LYS A 119 3.11 -6.54 -12.92
C LYS A 119 4.63 -6.49 -12.71
N ARG A 120 5.10 -5.76 -11.68
CA ARG A 120 6.53 -5.74 -11.33
C ARG A 120 7.04 -7.09 -10.87
N PHE A 121 6.25 -7.84 -10.11
CA PHE A 121 6.63 -9.17 -9.64
C PHE A 121 6.79 -10.15 -10.81
N ILE A 122 5.83 -10.19 -11.74
CA ILE A 122 5.87 -11.01 -12.96
C ILE A 122 7.06 -10.62 -13.84
N LEU A 123 7.30 -9.33 -14.06
CA LEU A 123 8.44 -8.85 -14.84
C LEU A 123 9.79 -9.21 -14.20
N ARG A 124 9.89 -9.16 -12.87
CA ARG A 124 11.11 -9.55 -12.14
C ARG A 124 11.35 -11.06 -12.19
N LEU A 125 10.28 -11.86 -12.12
CA LEU A 125 10.35 -13.32 -12.23
C LEU A 125 10.72 -13.76 -13.66
N GLY A 126 10.23 -13.05 -14.68
CA GLY A 126 10.52 -13.33 -16.09
C GLY A 126 11.91 -12.89 -16.56
N SER A 127 12.57 -11.96 -15.87
CA SER A 127 13.82 -11.35 -16.36
C SER A 127 15.12 -12.03 -15.91
N SER A 128 15.13 -12.93 -14.92
CA SER A 128 16.39 -13.35 -14.27
C SER A 128 16.65 -14.84 -14.12
N ASN A 129 15.72 -15.74 -14.49
CA ASN A 129 15.94 -17.18 -14.28
C ASN A 129 15.53 -17.98 -15.51
N VAL A 130 16.53 -18.40 -16.30
CA VAL A 130 16.37 -19.32 -17.44
C VAL A 130 15.57 -20.57 -17.04
N LEU A 131 15.79 -21.09 -15.83
CA LEU A 131 15.02 -22.22 -15.27
C LEU A 131 13.51 -21.94 -15.18
N VAL A 132 13.08 -20.74 -14.78
CA VAL A 132 11.67 -20.39 -14.68
C VAL A 132 11.02 -20.36 -16.06
N TRP A 133 11.74 -19.87 -17.07
CA TRP A 133 11.27 -19.87 -18.45
C TRP A 133 11.07 -21.29 -19.00
N TRP A 134 12.02 -22.21 -18.75
CA TRP A 134 11.87 -23.63 -19.12
C TRP A 134 10.71 -24.32 -18.40
N MET A 135 10.50 -24.01 -17.11
CA MET A 135 9.36 -24.56 -16.36
C MET A 135 8.02 -24.06 -16.92
N CYS A 136 7.91 -22.78 -17.29
CA CYS A 136 6.70 -22.25 -17.93
C CYS A 136 6.44 -22.91 -19.29
N LEU A 137 7.48 -23.13 -20.11
CA LEU A 137 7.34 -23.84 -21.39
C LEU A 137 6.88 -25.28 -21.20
N ALA A 138 7.42 -26.00 -20.21
CA ALA A 138 7.02 -27.35 -19.89
C ALA A 138 5.54 -27.43 -19.46
N VAL A 139 5.10 -26.52 -18.58
CA VAL A 139 3.70 -26.45 -18.14
C VAL A 139 2.77 -26.14 -19.30
N MET A 140 3.13 -25.19 -20.18
CA MET A 140 2.36 -24.89 -21.38
C MET A 140 2.25 -26.11 -22.31
N GLY A 141 3.34 -26.85 -22.51
CA GLY A 141 3.34 -28.09 -23.28
C GLY A 141 2.39 -29.15 -22.71
N VAL A 142 2.40 -29.34 -21.38
CA VAL A 142 1.50 -30.28 -20.68
C VAL A 142 0.04 -29.85 -20.82
N LEU A 143 -0.27 -28.56 -20.70
CA LEU A 143 -1.63 -28.05 -20.86
C LEU A 143 -2.15 -28.22 -22.28
N VAL A 144 -1.30 -27.97 -23.29
CA VAL A 144 -1.66 -28.18 -24.71
C VAL A 144 -1.86 -29.66 -24.98
N ALA A 145 -1.00 -30.54 -24.46
CA ALA A 145 -1.16 -31.99 -24.59
C ALA A 145 -2.46 -32.48 -23.94
N TRP A 146 -2.78 -32.00 -22.73
CA TRP A 146 -4.05 -32.29 -22.07
C TRP A 146 -5.23 -31.84 -22.94
N PHE A 147 -5.19 -30.60 -23.43
CA PHE A 147 -6.25 -30.06 -24.27
C PHE A 147 -6.44 -30.86 -25.56
N CYS A 148 -5.34 -31.27 -26.22
CA CYS A 148 -5.40 -32.16 -27.39
C CYS A 148 -6.02 -33.52 -27.06
N MET A 149 -5.66 -34.12 -25.92
CA MET A 149 -6.24 -35.39 -25.48
C MET A 149 -7.75 -35.26 -25.20
N GLU A 150 -8.18 -34.15 -24.60
CA GLU A 150 -9.60 -33.88 -24.34
C GLU A 150 -10.37 -33.67 -25.64
N MET A 151 -9.80 -32.94 -26.61
CA MET A 151 -10.40 -32.75 -27.93
C MET A 151 -10.52 -34.06 -28.71
N GLN A 152 -9.52 -34.94 -28.64
CA GLN A 152 -9.59 -36.28 -29.24
C GLN A 152 -10.68 -37.15 -28.59
N LYS A 153 -10.87 -37.01 -27.27
CA LYS A 153 -11.93 -37.70 -26.54
C LYS A 153 -13.32 -37.26 -26.97
N THR A 154 -13.51 -35.99 -27.35
CA THR A 154 -14.78 -35.49 -27.89
C THR A 154 -15.08 -35.95 -29.32
N GLN A 155 -14.08 -36.32 -30.12
CA GLN A 155 -14.28 -36.86 -31.47
C GLN A 155 -14.48 -38.39 -31.51
N ALA A 156 -14.24 -39.10 -30.40
CA ALA A 156 -14.40 -40.54 -30.29
C ALA A 156 -15.77 -40.99 -29.69
N GLY A 157 -16.84 -40.23 -29.95
CA GLY A 157 -18.24 -40.64 -29.73
C GLY A 157 -18.93 -40.95 -31.08
N PRO A 158 -19.87 -41.90 -31.15
CA PRO A 158 -19.97 -42.87 -32.23
C PRO A 158 -20.50 -42.30 -33.55
N ALA A 159 -19.67 -42.33 -34.59
CA ALA A 159 -20.12 -42.24 -35.98
C ALA A 159 -20.43 -43.67 -36.48
N ALA A 160 -21.64 -44.15 -36.25
CA ALA A 160 -22.16 -45.34 -36.93
C ALA A 160 -23.70 -45.28 -37.04
N VAL A 161 -24.20 -44.47 -37.98
CA VAL A 161 -25.58 -44.57 -38.47
C VAL A 161 -25.57 -44.37 -39.98
N THR A 162 -26.07 -45.39 -40.69
CA THR A 162 -26.50 -45.45 -42.13
C THR A 162 -25.38 -45.23 -43.17
N SER A 163 -25.29 -45.98 -44.26
CA SER A 163 -26.30 -46.65 -45.09
C SER A 163 -25.60 -47.61 -46.07
N MET A 164 -26.25 -48.71 -46.47
CA MET A 164 -26.43 -49.09 -47.89
C MET A 164 -27.10 -50.47 -48.02
N VAL A 165 -28.37 -50.44 -48.43
CA VAL A 165 -29.07 -51.45 -49.25
C VAL A 165 -29.21 -50.79 -50.62
N PRO A 166 -28.93 -51.45 -51.77
CA PRO A 166 -30.02 -52.06 -52.53
C PRO A 166 -29.71 -53.29 -53.41
N GLU A 167 -30.83 -53.92 -53.81
CA GLU A 167 -31.19 -54.67 -55.05
C GLU A 167 -30.41 -55.94 -55.44
N GLU A 168 -31.02 -57.13 -55.54
CA GLU A 168 -32.11 -57.64 -56.40
C GLU A 168 -31.64 -58.18 -57.79
N LYS A 169 -32.13 -59.39 -58.10
CA LYS A 169 -32.16 -60.20 -59.35
C LYS A 169 -31.37 -61.51 -59.22
N SER A 170 -31.99 -62.68 -59.04
CA SER A 170 -33.03 -63.42 -59.78
C SER A 170 -32.50 -64.12 -61.05
N ALA A 171 -32.73 -65.44 -61.07
CA ALA A 171 -32.49 -66.47 -62.09
C ALA A 171 -31.11 -67.16 -62.08
#